data_AF-A0A8D2IDT9-F1
#
_entry.id   AF-A0A8D2IDT9-F1
#
_cell.length_a   1.000
_cell.length_b   1.000
_cell.length_c   1.000
_cell.angle_alpha   90.00
_cell.angle_beta   90.00
_cell.angle_gamma   90.00
#
_symmetry.space_group_name_H-M   'P 1'
#
loop_
_entity.id
_entity.type
_entity.pdbx_description
1 polymer ?
#
loop_
_entity_poly.entity_id
_entity_poly.type
_entity_poly.pdbx_seq_one_letter_code
_entity_poly.pdbx_strand_id
1 'polypeptide(L)'
;MANFKGHALPGSFFLIVGLWWSVKYPLKYFHQKGKNSRLNHYYQRLEVIEAAVKILFSVIGILAEQFVPDGPHLHLYHENHWMKLMNWQHCTMYLFFAVSGIIDMLTYLASHVPLGVDRLVLAMAVFTEGFLFYYHVHNRSPLDQHIHSLLLYALFGGSISISLEVIFRDNIVLELFRTSLVILQGTWFWQIGFVLFPPFGTPAWDQNDEANIMFITMCFCWHYLVALCIVAINYSLVYCLLTRIKKHGGEIIGIQTLKSNHTYQTALLSGSDEER
;
A
#
# COMPACT_ATOMS: atom_id res chain seq x y z
N MET A 1 -1.34 5.88 -20.81
CA MET A 1 -1.85 6.97 -21.68
C MET A 1 -1.91 8.28 -20.88
N ALA A 2 -1.54 9.40 -21.50
CA ALA A 2 -1.63 10.73 -20.90
C ALA A 2 -3.08 11.24 -20.95
N ASN A 3 -3.90 10.83 -19.99
CA ASN A 3 -5.26 11.34 -19.80
C ASN A 3 -5.67 11.21 -18.33
N PHE A 4 -6.80 11.82 -17.95
CA PHE A 4 -7.30 11.79 -16.58
C PHE A 4 -7.42 10.35 -16.02
N LYS A 5 -8.02 9.43 -16.79
CA LYS A 5 -8.21 8.02 -16.37
C LYS A 5 -6.88 7.31 -16.14
N GLY A 6 -5.88 7.60 -16.97
CA GLY A 6 -4.52 7.06 -16.87
C GLY A 6 -3.80 7.47 -15.59
N HIS A 7 -4.25 8.53 -14.92
CA HIS A 7 -3.73 8.96 -13.63
C HIS A 7 -4.65 8.55 -12.47
N ALA A 8 -5.97 8.72 -12.62
CA ALA A 8 -6.95 8.39 -11.60
C ALA A 8 -6.97 6.88 -11.26
N LEU A 9 -6.76 6.00 -12.26
CA LEU A 9 -6.73 4.55 -12.06
C LEU A 9 -5.55 4.09 -11.17
N PRO A 10 -4.28 4.36 -11.52
CA PRO A 10 -3.16 4.03 -10.63
C PRO A 10 -3.26 4.79 -9.29
N GLY A 11 -3.70 6.05 -9.30
CA GLY A 11 -3.91 6.82 -8.08
C GLY A 11 -4.89 6.17 -7.11
N SER A 12 -6.01 5.65 -7.62
CA SER A 12 -7.00 4.91 -6.82
C SER A 12 -6.43 3.61 -6.28
N PHE A 13 -5.68 2.86 -7.09
CA PHE A 13 -5.04 1.61 -6.67
C PHE A 13 -4.07 1.85 -5.50
N PHE A 14 -3.13 2.79 -5.65
CA PHE A 14 -2.18 3.12 -4.59
C PHE A 14 -2.87 3.67 -3.34
N LEU A 15 -3.93 4.49 -3.50
CA LEU A 15 -4.67 5.00 -2.35
C LEU A 15 -5.38 3.89 -1.58
N ILE A 16 -6.05 2.96 -2.26
CA ILE A 16 -6.71 1.80 -1.62
C ILE A 16 -5.67 0.94 -0.88
N VAL A 17 -4.54 0.63 -1.53
CA VAL A 17 -3.46 -0.16 -0.91
C VAL A 17 -2.87 0.57 0.29
N GLY A 18 -2.60 1.87 0.19
CA GLY A 18 -2.08 2.68 1.28
C GLY A 18 -3.05 2.76 2.47
N LEU A 19 -4.34 2.96 2.22
CA LEU A 19 -5.37 2.95 3.27
C LEU A 19 -5.47 1.57 3.93
N TRP A 20 -5.47 0.49 3.15
CA TRP A 20 -5.43 -0.87 3.67
C TRP A 20 -4.21 -1.11 4.59
N TRP A 21 -3.02 -0.73 4.12
CA TRP A 21 -1.77 -0.85 4.88
C TRP A 21 -1.77 -0.02 6.17
N SER A 22 -2.40 1.16 6.14
CA SER A 22 -2.51 2.03 7.33
C SER A 22 -3.33 1.43 8.47
N VAL A 23 -4.13 0.41 8.19
CA VAL A 23 -4.89 -0.34 9.20
C VAL A 23 -4.22 -1.69 9.48
N LYS A 24 -3.75 -2.39 8.43
CA LYS A 24 -3.11 -3.71 8.53
C LYS A 24 -1.87 -3.69 9.43
N TYR A 25 -0.95 -2.74 9.25
CA TYR A 25 0.31 -2.73 10.02
C TYR A 25 0.13 -2.44 11.51
N PRO A 26 -0.68 -1.44 11.92
CA PRO A 26 -1.02 -1.27 13.34
C PRO A 26 -1.67 -2.53 13.93
N LEU A 27 -2.61 -3.17 13.22
CA LEU A 27 -3.24 -4.40 13.69
C LEU A 27 -2.19 -5.50 13.90
N LYS A 28 -1.29 -5.71 12.93
CA LYS A 28 -0.19 -6.68 13.02
C LYS A 28 0.68 -6.41 14.24
N TYR A 29 1.12 -5.17 14.41
CA TYR A 29 1.97 -4.74 15.51
C TYR A 29 1.37 -5.03 16.90
N PHE A 30 0.11 -4.66 17.12
CA PHE A 30 -0.54 -4.86 18.42
C PHE A 30 -0.90 -6.33 18.71
N HIS A 31 -1.13 -7.14 17.68
CA HIS A 31 -1.43 -8.56 17.84
C HIS A 31 -0.17 -9.43 18.07
N GLN A 32 0.94 -9.11 17.40
CA GLN A 32 2.22 -9.83 17.62
C GLN A 32 2.71 -9.68 19.06
N LYS A 33 2.42 -8.55 19.72
CA LYS A 33 2.70 -8.33 21.14
C LYS A 33 1.90 -9.26 22.08
N GLY A 34 0.85 -9.92 21.59
CA GLY A 34 -0.12 -10.70 22.38
C GLY A 34 0.04 -12.24 22.39
N LYS A 35 1.09 -12.81 21.77
CA LYS A 35 1.36 -14.28 21.72
C LYS A 35 0.14 -15.15 21.35
N ASN A 36 -0.53 -14.89 20.21
CA ASN A 36 -1.70 -15.68 19.80
C ASN A 36 -1.46 -16.41 18.45
N SER A 37 -1.38 -17.74 18.47
CA SER A 37 -0.97 -18.58 17.32
C SER A 37 -1.98 -18.60 16.18
N ARG A 38 -3.29 -18.46 16.46
CA ARG A 38 -4.34 -18.46 15.43
C ARG A 38 -4.26 -17.27 14.50
N LEU A 39 -3.87 -16.10 15.01
CA LEU A 39 -3.73 -14.90 14.18
C LEU A 39 -2.60 -15.03 13.16
N ASN A 40 -1.55 -15.80 13.46
CA ASN A 40 -0.44 -16.01 12.53
C ASN A 40 -0.90 -16.66 11.22
N HIS A 41 -1.85 -17.60 11.29
CA HIS A 41 -2.44 -18.26 10.12
C HIS A 41 -3.30 -17.31 9.28
N TYR A 42 -4.09 -16.45 9.91
CA TYR A 42 -4.88 -15.42 9.21
C TYR A 42 -3.97 -14.40 8.53
N TYR A 43 -2.90 -13.95 9.21
CA TYR A 43 -1.92 -13.06 8.62
C TYR A 43 -1.24 -13.70 7.41
N GLN A 44 -0.77 -14.94 7.51
CA GLN A 44 -0.19 -15.65 6.38
C GLN A 44 -1.15 -15.71 5.19
N ARG A 45 -2.44 -15.99 5.41
CA ARG A 45 -3.46 -15.98 4.34
C ARG A 45 -3.62 -14.60 3.70
N LEU A 46 -3.64 -13.53 4.49
CA LEU A 46 -3.75 -12.16 3.97
C LEU A 46 -2.53 -11.79 3.11
N GLU A 47 -1.33 -12.18 3.53
CA GLU A 47 -0.11 -11.91 2.76
C GLU A 47 -0.09 -12.69 1.43
N VAL A 48 -0.54 -13.95 1.43
CA VAL A 48 -0.70 -14.74 0.19
C VAL A 48 -1.76 -14.13 -0.74
N ILE A 49 -2.87 -13.63 -0.19
CA ILE A 49 -3.91 -12.94 -0.99
C ILE A 49 -3.35 -11.65 -1.59
N GLU A 50 -2.64 -10.82 -0.81
CA GLU A 50 -2.00 -9.60 -1.33
C GLU A 50 -0.98 -9.91 -2.43
N ALA A 51 -0.17 -10.94 -2.24
CA ALA A 51 0.76 -11.41 -3.26
C ALA A 51 0.02 -11.85 -4.53
N ALA A 52 -1.06 -12.63 -4.41
CA ALA A 52 -1.88 -13.06 -5.54
C ALA A 52 -2.52 -11.89 -6.28
N VAL A 53 -3.08 -10.91 -5.55
CA VAL A 53 -3.66 -9.68 -6.13
C VAL A 53 -2.57 -8.90 -6.87
N LYS A 54 -1.39 -8.72 -6.28
CA LYS A 54 -0.27 -8.03 -6.93
C LYS A 54 0.15 -8.70 -8.25
N ILE A 55 0.27 -10.03 -8.27
CA ILE A 55 0.56 -10.80 -9.49
C ILE A 55 -0.55 -10.59 -10.53
N LEU A 56 -1.80 -10.79 -10.11
CA LEU A 56 -2.96 -10.69 -11.01
C LEU A 56 -3.04 -9.32 -11.68
N PHE A 57 -2.98 -8.23 -10.92
CA PHE A 57 -3.01 -6.87 -11.46
C PHE A 57 -1.82 -6.58 -12.37
N SER A 58 -0.64 -7.10 -12.04
CA SER A 58 0.55 -6.95 -12.89
C SER A 58 0.40 -7.68 -14.23
N VAL A 59 -0.13 -8.90 -14.22
CA VAL A 59 -0.41 -9.66 -15.45
C VAL A 59 -1.49 -8.97 -16.27
N ILE A 60 -2.59 -8.51 -15.65
CA ILE A 60 -3.63 -7.74 -16.34
C ILE A 60 -3.04 -6.48 -16.97
N GLY A 61 -2.16 -5.76 -16.25
CA GLY A 61 -1.46 -4.59 -16.76
C GLY A 61 -0.60 -4.89 -17.98
N ILE A 62 0.19 -5.97 -17.95
CA ILE A 62 0.99 -6.42 -19.09
C ILE A 62 0.09 -6.75 -20.28
N LEU A 63 -0.99 -7.51 -20.06
CA LEU A 63 -1.90 -7.89 -21.13
C LEU A 63 -2.60 -6.68 -21.74
N ALA A 64 -3.06 -5.73 -20.91
CA ALA A 64 -3.71 -4.51 -21.37
C ALA A 64 -2.76 -3.61 -22.17
N GLU A 65 -1.51 -3.44 -21.72
CA GLU A 65 -0.53 -2.63 -22.44
C GLU A 65 -0.07 -3.27 -23.76
N GLN A 66 -0.01 -4.61 -23.83
CA GLN A 66 0.45 -5.32 -25.03
C GLN A 66 -0.65 -5.57 -26.06
N PHE A 67 -1.87 -5.89 -25.64
CA PHE A 67 -2.90 -6.50 -26.50
C PHE A 67 -4.21 -5.70 -26.61
N VAL A 68 -4.27 -4.47 -26.10
CA VAL A 68 -5.30 -3.51 -26.55
C VAL A 68 -5.19 -3.34 -28.07
N PRO A 69 -6.28 -3.03 -28.83
CA PRO A 69 -6.22 -2.92 -30.28
C PRO A 69 -5.09 -2.02 -30.80
N ASP A 70 -4.77 -0.96 -30.05
CA ASP A 70 -3.65 -0.05 -30.31
C ASP A 70 -2.40 -0.40 -29.46
N GLY A 71 -2.16 -1.66 -29.14
CA GLY A 71 -0.96 -2.14 -28.44
C GLY A 71 0.21 -2.44 -29.39
N PRO A 72 1.42 -2.71 -28.87
CA PRO A 72 2.57 -3.18 -29.62
C PRO A 72 2.51 -4.67 -29.99
N HIS A 73 1.62 -5.47 -29.40
CA HIS A 73 1.43 -6.89 -29.70
C HIS A 73 2.73 -7.71 -29.66
N LEU A 74 3.57 -7.50 -28.63
CA LEU A 74 4.89 -8.10 -28.45
C LEU A 74 5.95 -7.74 -29.50
N HIS A 75 5.65 -6.83 -30.43
CA HIS A 75 6.65 -6.25 -31.32
C HIS A 75 7.34 -5.07 -30.64
N LEU A 76 8.63 -5.21 -30.34
CA LEU A 76 9.45 -4.12 -29.78
C LEU A 76 10.00 -3.20 -30.87
N TYR A 77 10.31 -3.76 -32.04
CA TYR A 77 10.93 -3.06 -33.16
C TYR A 77 10.30 -3.55 -34.46
N HIS A 78 9.97 -2.62 -35.34
CA HIS A 78 9.40 -2.91 -36.65
C HIS A 78 9.90 -1.87 -37.65
N GLU A 79 10.20 -2.27 -38.89
CA GLU A 79 10.55 -1.35 -40.00
C GLU A 79 11.45 -0.16 -39.60
N ASN A 80 12.58 -0.46 -38.95
CA ASN A 80 13.58 0.50 -38.50
C ASN A 80 13.14 1.54 -37.45
N HIS A 81 12.06 1.28 -36.71
CA HIS A 81 11.62 2.14 -35.62
C HIS A 81 11.15 1.34 -34.39
N TRP A 82 11.23 1.99 -33.23
CA TRP A 82 10.73 1.43 -31.98
C TRP A 82 9.21 1.52 -31.90
N MET A 83 8.58 0.43 -31.46
CA MET A 83 7.13 0.33 -31.38
C MET A 83 6.64 0.69 -29.99
N LYS A 84 5.89 1.79 -29.86
CA LYS A 84 5.11 2.14 -28.66
C LYS A 84 5.89 1.96 -27.34
N LEU A 85 7.08 2.57 -27.26
CA LEU A 85 7.99 2.43 -26.10
C LEU A 85 7.36 2.79 -24.76
N MET A 86 6.36 3.68 -24.73
CA MET A 86 5.64 3.98 -23.49
C MET A 86 4.89 2.77 -22.93
N ASN A 87 4.23 1.99 -23.79
CA ASN A 87 3.59 0.74 -23.39
C ASN A 87 4.63 -0.27 -22.88
N TRP A 88 5.80 -0.33 -23.52
CA TRP A 88 6.90 -1.18 -23.06
C TRP A 88 7.45 -0.78 -21.70
N GLN A 89 7.61 0.52 -21.42
CA GLN A 89 7.99 1.00 -20.09
C GLN A 89 6.98 0.55 -19.02
N HIS A 90 5.67 0.68 -19.29
CA HIS A 90 4.65 0.18 -18.38
C HIS A 90 4.70 -1.34 -18.21
N CYS A 91 4.89 -2.11 -19.29
CA CYS A 91 5.08 -3.56 -19.19
C CYS A 91 6.29 -3.94 -18.35
N THR A 92 7.42 -3.23 -18.50
CA THR A 92 8.60 -3.45 -17.66
C THR A 92 8.30 -3.16 -16.20
N MET A 93 7.62 -2.06 -15.89
CA MET A 93 7.18 -1.74 -14.53
C MET A 93 6.30 -2.87 -13.94
N TYR A 94 5.26 -3.29 -14.66
CA TYR A 94 4.38 -4.38 -14.23
C TYR A 94 5.12 -5.70 -14.06
N LEU A 95 6.09 -6.03 -14.92
CA LEU A 95 6.90 -7.23 -14.79
C LEU A 95 7.64 -7.29 -13.45
N PHE A 96 8.24 -6.18 -13.01
CA PHE A 96 8.93 -6.12 -11.71
C PHE A 96 7.95 -6.31 -10.53
N PHE A 97 6.75 -5.72 -10.60
CA PHE A 97 5.72 -5.96 -9.58
C PHE A 97 5.17 -7.39 -9.60
N ALA A 98 5.07 -8.02 -10.77
CA ALA A 98 4.70 -9.44 -10.89
C ALA A 98 5.75 -10.33 -10.21
N VAL A 99 7.04 -10.08 -10.47
CA VAL A 99 8.15 -10.80 -9.81
C VAL A 99 8.12 -10.58 -8.30
N SER A 100 7.91 -9.34 -7.83
CA SER A 100 7.73 -9.06 -6.40
C SER A 100 6.59 -9.87 -5.79
N GLY A 101 5.43 -9.96 -6.46
CA GLY A 101 4.30 -10.74 -5.98
C GLY A 101 4.60 -12.25 -5.92
N ILE A 102 5.34 -12.78 -6.89
CA ILE A 102 5.77 -14.20 -6.89
C ILE A 102 6.69 -14.46 -5.69
N ILE A 103 7.67 -13.59 -5.45
CA ILE A 103 8.61 -13.74 -4.32
C ILE A 103 7.89 -13.60 -2.97
N ASP A 104 6.94 -12.67 -2.84
CA ASP A 104 6.11 -12.56 -1.64
C ASP A 104 5.34 -13.88 -1.40
N MET A 105 4.70 -14.43 -2.43
CA MET A 105 3.97 -15.69 -2.33
C MET A 105 4.89 -16.86 -1.94
N LEU A 106 6.06 -16.98 -2.58
CA LEU A 106 7.04 -18.01 -2.27
C LEU A 106 7.57 -17.89 -0.84
N THR A 107 7.74 -16.68 -0.31
CA THR A 107 8.19 -16.46 1.08
C THR A 107 7.24 -17.07 2.11
N TYR A 108 5.94 -17.20 1.78
CA TYR A 108 4.95 -17.82 2.67
C TYR A 108 4.62 -19.28 2.34
N LEU A 109 4.95 -19.78 1.14
CA LEU A 109 4.64 -21.14 0.69
C LEU A 109 5.86 -22.08 0.70
N ALA A 110 7.07 -21.55 0.57
CA ALA A 110 8.31 -22.32 0.49
C ALA A 110 9.21 -22.05 1.69
N SER A 111 9.76 -23.12 2.27
CA SER A 111 10.61 -23.04 3.47
C SER A 111 12.05 -22.56 3.21
N HIS A 112 12.46 -22.43 1.94
CA HIS A 112 13.86 -22.21 1.55
C HIS A 112 14.14 -20.81 0.99
N VAL A 113 13.19 -19.87 1.06
CA VAL A 113 13.42 -18.48 0.62
C VAL A 113 14.18 -17.73 1.71
N PRO A 114 15.34 -17.09 1.40
CA PRO A 114 16.06 -16.31 2.40
C PRO A 114 15.20 -15.15 2.91
N LEU A 115 15.26 -14.91 4.23
CA LEU A 115 14.54 -13.81 4.87
C LEU A 115 14.97 -12.46 4.28
N GLY A 116 14.00 -11.62 3.92
CA GLY A 116 14.24 -10.28 3.39
C GLY A 116 14.28 -10.17 1.87
N VAL A 117 14.31 -11.30 1.14
CA VAL A 117 14.25 -11.28 -0.34
C VAL A 117 12.91 -10.70 -0.83
N ASP A 118 11.82 -10.93 -0.11
CA ASP A 118 10.52 -10.29 -0.33
C ASP A 118 10.63 -8.75 -0.35
N ARG A 119 11.30 -8.19 0.66
CA ARG A 119 11.50 -6.74 0.80
C ARG A 119 12.46 -6.20 -0.25
N LEU A 120 13.55 -6.90 -0.52
CA LEU A 120 14.52 -6.48 -1.53
C LEU A 120 13.89 -6.40 -2.92
N VAL A 121 13.14 -7.42 -3.32
CA VAL A 121 12.50 -7.45 -4.65
C VAL A 121 11.39 -6.41 -4.77
N LEU A 122 10.62 -6.16 -3.70
CA LEU A 122 9.67 -5.06 -3.66
C LEU A 122 10.37 -3.69 -3.78
N ALA A 123 11.47 -3.47 -3.06
CA ALA A 123 12.24 -2.22 -3.15
C ALA A 123 12.78 -1.99 -4.57
N MET A 124 13.27 -3.05 -5.23
CA MET A 124 13.70 -2.99 -6.63
C MET A 124 12.54 -2.68 -7.57
N ALA A 125 11.35 -3.24 -7.35
CA ALA A 125 10.18 -2.94 -8.17
C ALA A 125 9.77 -1.47 -8.08
N VAL A 126 9.71 -0.91 -6.85
CA VAL A 126 9.41 0.50 -6.62
C VAL A 126 10.52 1.41 -7.16
N PHE A 127 11.78 1.00 -7.06
CA PHE A 127 12.89 1.73 -7.68
C PHE A 127 12.75 1.77 -9.21
N THR A 128 12.46 0.62 -9.83
CA THR A 128 12.26 0.52 -11.29
C THR A 128 11.07 1.37 -11.74
N GLU A 129 9.98 1.40 -10.97
CA GLU A 129 8.86 2.34 -11.21
C GLU A 129 9.37 3.78 -11.26
N GLY A 130 10.07 4.25 -10.21
CA GLY A 130 10.63 5.61 -10.17
C GLY A 130 11.63 5.90 -11.29
N PHE A 131 12.51 4.95 -11.61
CA PHE A 131 13.50 5.08 -12.67
C PHE A 131 12.85 5.23 -14.04
N LEU A 132 11.89 4.36 -14.38
CA LEU A 132 11.16 4.45 -15.65
C LEU A 132 10.31 5.73 -15.70
N PHE A 133 9.67 6.09 -14.58
CA PHE A 133 8.85 7.29 -14.49
C PHE A 133 9.65 8.58 -14.70
N TYR A 134 10.90 8.64 -14.24
CA TYR A 134 11.78 9.79 -14.49
C TYR A 134 12.03 10.01 -15.99
N TYR A 135 12.28 8.94 -16.75
CA TYR A 135 12.50 9.03 -18.20
C TYR A 135 11.19 9.13 -19.00
N HIS A 136 10.05 8.77 -18.39
CA HIS A 136 8.72 8.90 -19.00
C HIS A 136 8.29 10.37 -19.22
N VAL A 137 8.84 11.29 -18.43
CA VAL A 137 8.42 12.71 -18.38
C VAL A 137 9.43 13.65 -19.05
N HIS A 138 10.47 13.10 -19.67
CA HIS A 138 11.48 13.89 -20.36
C HIS A 138 10.85 14.65 -21.55
N ASN A 139 11.23 15.91 -21.74
CA ASN A 139 10.76 16.82 -22.80
C ASN A 139 9.25 17.23 -22.74
N ARG A 140 8.65 17.28 -21.55
CA ARG A 140 7.30 17.86 -21.36
C ARG A 140 7.36 19.34 -20.99
N SER A 141 6.20 20.01 -20.94
CA SER A 141 6.11 21.39 -20.49
C SER A 141 6.53 21.54 -19.01
N PRO A 142 6.98 22.73 -18.57
CA PRO A 142 7.55 22.93 -17.24
C PRO A 142 6.66 22.42 -16.09
N LEU A 143 5.36 22.76 -16.10
CA LEU A 143 4.42 22.31 -15.08
C LEU A 143 4.18 20.79 -15.11
N ASP A 144 3.93 20.19 -16.28
CA ASP A 144 3.76 18.74 -16.46
C ASP A 144 5.00 17.97 -15.97
N GLN A 145 6.20 18.41 -16.35
CA GLN A 145 7.44 17.80 -15.89
C GLN A 145 7.59 17.92 -14.36
N HIS A 146 7.35 19.11 -13.79
CA HIS A 146 7.51 19.36 -12.36
C HIS A 146 6.53 18.53 -11.53
N ILE A 147 5.24 18.55 -11.88
CA ILE A 147 4.20 17.85 -11.12
C ILE A 147 4.42 16.34 -11.11
N HIS A 148 4.89 15.75 -12.21
CA HIS A 148 5.28 14.35 -12.22
C HIS A 148 6.58 14.12 -11.43
N SER A 149 7.59 14.98 -11.57
CA SER A 149 8.87 14.81 -10.86
C SER A 149 8.71 14.73 -9.34
N LEU A 150 7.71 15.42 -8.77
CA LEU A 150 7.40 15.36 -7.35
C LEU A 150 7.04 13.93 -6.87
N LEU A 151 6.43 13.11 -7.73
CA LEU A 151 6.11 11.72 -7.41
C LEU A 151 7.38 10.87 -7.17
N LEU A 152 8.51 11.23 -7.78
CA LEU A 152 9.77 10.52 -7.64
C LEU A 152 10.28 10.53 -6.20
N TYR A 153 10.01 11.59 -5.43
CA TYR A 153 10.37 11.64 -4.01
C TYR A 153 9.62 10.57 -3.20
N ALA A 154 8.34 10.34 -3.51
CA ALA A 154 7.56 9.28 -2.87
C ALA A 154 8.07 7.89 -3.25
N LEU A 155 8.39 7.69 -4.55
CA LEU A 155 8.88 6.42 -5.08
C LEU A 155 10.27 6.06 -4.53
N PHE A 156 11.25 6.96 -4.67
CA PHE A 156 12.60 6.70 -4.17
C PHE A 156 12.65 6.66 -2.64
N GLY A 157 11.92 7.53 -1.95
CA GLY A 157 11.76 7.46 -0.50
C GLY A 157 11.14 6.13 -0.05
N GLY A 158 10.13 5.64 -0.79
CA GLY A 158 9.48 4.36 -0.54
C GLY A 158 10.42 3.18 -0.78
N SER A 159 11.16 3.19 -1.90
CA SER A 159 12.17 2.18 -2.20
C SER A 159 13.24 2.11 -1.11
N ILE A 160 13.80 3.26 -0.68
CA ILE A 160 14.77 3.33 0.42
C ILE A 160 14.17 2.79 1.72
N SER A 161 12.94 3.19 2.06
CA SER A 161 12.25 2.68 3.26
C SER A 161 12.12 1.16 3.23
N ILE A 162 11.73 0.58 2.10
CA ILE A 162 11.56 -0.87 1.94
C ILE A 162 12.92 -1.57 1.95
N SER A 163 13.98 -0.98 1.39
CA SER A 163 15.34 -1.51 1.51
C SER A 163 15.81 -1.56 2.97
N LEU A 164 15.47 -0.55 3.78
CA LEU A 164 15.76 -0.57 5.22
C LEU A 164 15.01 -1.71 5.95
N GLU A 165 13.81 -2.09 5.48
CA GLU A 165 13.06 -3.24 6.03
C GLU A 165 13.75 -4.60 5.78
N VAL A 166 14.72 -4.68 4.86
CA VAL A 166 15.56 -5.88 4.70
C VAL A 166 16.39 -6.13 5.96
N ILE A 167 16.88 -5.05 6.58
CA ILE A 167 17.72 -5.08 7.78
C ILE A 167 16.84 -5.00 9.04
N PHE A 168 15.93 -4.03 9.07
CA PHE A 168 15.05 -3.73 10.20
C PHE A 168 13.64 -4.32 9.96
N ARG A 169 13.59 -5.65 9.82
CA ARG A 169 12.34 -6.36 9.52
C ARG A 169 11.28 -6.13 10.60
N ASP A 170 10.01 -6.03 10.17
CA ASP A 170 8.84 -5.83 11.02
C ASP A 170 8.91 -4.57 11.91
N ASN A 171 9.73 -3.59 11.55
CA ASN A 171 9.77 -2.30 12.23
C ASN A 171 8.54 -1.48 11.83
N ILE A 172 7.62 -1.31 12.78
CA ILE A 172 6.37 -0.58 12.56
C ILE A 172 6.57 0.85 12.07
N VAL A 173 7.66 1.54 12.46
CA VAL A 173 7.92 2.90 12.00
C VAL A 173 8.21 2.92 10.49
N LEU A 174 9.00 1.98 10.00
CA LEU A 174 9.27 1.84 8.56
C LEU A 174 8.01 1.42 7.79
N GLU A 175 7.23 0.48 8.33
CA GLU A 175 5.96 0.05 7.73
C GLU A 175 4.95 1.21 7.62
N LEU A 176 4.82 2.05 8.66
CA LEU A 176 3.96 3.24 8.65
C LEU A 176 4.52 4.34 7.74
N PHE A 177 5.84 4.53 7.71
CA PHE A 177 6.48 5.51 6.84
C PHE A 177 6.25 5.16 5.37
N ARG A 178 6.53 3.93 4.92
CA ARG A 178 6.21 3.54 3.53
C ARG A 178 4.72 3.63 3.23
N THR A 179 3.86 3.35 4.20
CA THR A 179 2.41 3.48 4.03
C THR A 179 2.01 4.92 3.75
N SER A 180 2.59 5.89 4.47
CA SER A 180 2.35 7.31 4.21
C SER A 180 2.79 7.74 2.81
N LEU A 181 3.91 7.19 2.31
CA LEU A 181 4.42 7.47 0.96
C LEU A 181 3.53 6.88 -0.14
N VAL A 182 2.95 5.69 0.09
CA VAL A 182 2.00 5.06 -0.84
C VAL A 182 0.69 5.85 -0.91
N ILE A 183 0.19 6.36 0.22
CA ILE A 183 -0.97 7.26 0.24
C ILE A 183 -0.65 8.55 -0.50
N LEU A 184 0.53 9.15 -0.25
CA LEU A 184 1.00 10.32 -0.99
C LEU A 184 1.03 10.04 -2.49
N GLN A 185 1.65 8.94 -2.93
CA GLN A 185 1.69 8.51 -4.33
C GLN A 185 0.29 8.42 -4.94
N GLY A 186 -0.65 7.75 -4.26
CA GLY A 186 -2.02 7.60 -4.73
C GLY A 186 -2.77 8.93 -4.87
N THR A 187 -2.74 9.77 -3.84
CA THR A 187 -3.39 11.10 -3.90
C THR A 187 -2.71 12.03 -4.91
N TRP A 188 -1.39 11.90 -5.11
CA TRP A 188 -0.66 12.73 -6.05
C TRP A 188 -0.94 12.39 -7.51
N PHE A 189 -1.12 11.10 -7.83
CA PHE A 189 -1.63 10.71 -9.15
C PHE A 189 -2.98 11.38 -9.46
N TRP A 190 -3.90 11.45 -8.49
CA TRP A 190 -5.14 12.21 -8.67
C TRP A 190 -4.87 13.70 -8.90
N GLN A 191 -3.95 14.31 -8.15
CA GLN A 191 -3.56 15.71 -8.33
C GLN A 191 -3.02 15.97 -9.74
N ILE A 192 -2.16 15.09 -10.27
CA ILE A 192 -1.67 15.16 -11.66
C ILE A 192 -2.85 15.14 -12.63
N GLY A 193 -3.80 14.21 -12.43
CA GLY A 193 -5.01 14.11 -13.23
C GLY A 193 -5.82 15.42 -13.25
N PHE A 194 -6.07 16.02 -12.09
CA PHE A 194 -6.85 17.27 -12.00
C PHE A 194 -6.15 18.48 -12.61
N VAL A 195 -4.82 18.59 -12.47
CA VAL A 195 -4.06 19.76 -12.96
C VAL A 195 -3.86 19.69 -14.47
N LEU A 196 -3.48 18.53 -15.00
CA LEU A 196 -3.17 18.38 -16.43
C LEU A 196 -4.40 18.06 -17.28
N PHE A 197 -5.43 17.45 -16.68
CA PHE A 197 -6.66 17.05 -17.36
C PHE A 197 -7.89 17.51 -16.58
N PRO A 198 -8.06 18.83 -16.36
CA PRO A 198 -9.17 19.38 -15.59
C PRO A 198 -10.52 18.82 -16.04
N PRO A 199 -11.26 18.13 -15.15
CA PRO A 199 -12.57 17.63 -15.50
C PRO A 199 -13.59 18.76 -15.58
N PHE A 200 -14.76 18.46 -16.14
CA PHE A 200 -15.94 19.33 -16.13
C PHE A 200 -15.77 20.68 -16.84
N GLY A 201 -14.86 20.77 -17.81
CA GLY A 201 -14.67 21.99 -18.61
C GLY A 201 -14.04 23.15 -17.83
N THR A 202 -13.37 22.86 -16.71
CA THR A 202 -12.60 23.87 -15.98
C THR A 202 -11.40 24.34 -16.83
N PRO A 203 -11.01 25.63 -16.76
CA PRO A 203 -9.91 26.14 -17.56
C PRO A 203 -8.60 25.38 -17.32
N ALA A 204 -7.86 25.13 -18.41
CA ALA A 204 -6.54 24.51 -18.32
C ALA A 204 -5.55 25.42 -17.59
N TRP A 205 -4.66 24.80 -16.82
CA TRP A 205 -3.59 25.50 -16.13
C TRP A 205 -2.54 25.98 -17.13
N ASP A 206 -2.02 27.19 -16.92
CA ASP A 206 -0.86 27.67 -17.69
C ASP A 206 0.38 26.85 -17.32
N GLN A 207 0.90 26.13 -18.31
CA GLN A 207 2.02 25.21 -18.15
C GLN A 207 3.38 25.91 -17.98
N ASN A 208 3.46 27.21 -18.29
CA ASN A 208 4.68 28.00 -18.19
C ASN A 208 4.67 29.00 -17.03
N ASP A 209 3.56 29.10 -16.30
CA ASP A 209 3.44 30.00 -15.15
C ASP A 209 4.21 29.45 -13.94
N GLU A 210 5.22 30.21 -13.50
CA GLU A 210 6.05 29.87 -12.34
C GLU A 210 5.25 29.84 -11.03
N ALA A 211 4.18 30.65 -10.92
CA ALA A 211 3.32 30.63 -9.74
C ALA A 211 2.60 29.28 -9.58
N ASN A 212 2.21 28.64 -10.69
CA ASN A 212 1.63 27.31 -10.69
C ASN A 212 2.64 26.26 -10.18
N ILE A 213 3.91 26.37 -10.56
CA ILE A 213 4.98 25.48 -10.08
C ILE A 213 5.18 25.64 -8.57
N MET A 214 5.25 26.87 -8.06
CA MET A 214 5.36 27.15 -6.64
C MET A 214 4.15 26.61 -5.85
N PHE A 215 2.94 26.86 -6.37
CA PHE A 215 1.70 26.39 -5.75
C PHE A 215 1.62 24.87 -5.68
N ILE A 216 1.92 24.17 -6.78
CA ILE A 216 1.92 22.70 -6.81
C ILE A 216 2.94 22.12 -5.84
N THR A 217 4.09 22.76 -5.67
CA THR A 217 5.08 22.33 -4.66
C THR A 217 4.52 22.42 -3.25
N MET A 218 3.78 23.49 -2.91
CA MET A 218 3.10 23.60 -1.62
C MET A 218 2.01 22.52 -1.45
N CYS A 219 1.21 22.29 -2.49
CA CYS A 219 0.19 21.25 -2.50
C CYS A 219 0.79 19.86 -2.21
N PHE A 220 1.97 19.54 -2.74
CA PHE A 220 2.66 18.28 -2.45
C PHE A 220 2.92 18.10 -0.96
N CYS A 221 3.43 19.14 -0.30
CA CYS A 221 3.66 19.13 1.14
C CYS A 221 2.36 18.97 1.93
N TRP A 222 1.28 19.60 1.50
CA TRP A 222 -0.03 19.44 2.14
C TRP A 222 -0.59 18.03 1.99
N HIS A 223 -0.48 17.43 0.79
CA HIS A 223 -0.84 16.03 0.57
C HIS A 223 -0.06 15.10 1.49
N TYR A 224 1.24 15.36 1.68
CA TYR A 224 2.05 14.53 2.57
C TYR A 224 1.65 14.69 4.03
N LEU A 225 1.38 15.92 4.48
CA LEU A 225 0.85 16.17 5.84
C LEU A 225 -0.47 15.42 6.06
N VAL A 226 -1.39 15.47 5.09
CA VAL A 226 -2.65 14.72 5.15
C VAL A 226 -2.41 13.21 5.22
N ALA A 227 -1.47 12.68 4.43
CA ALA A 227 -1.11 11.25 4.47
C ALA A 227 -0.59 10.84 5.86
N LEU A 228 0.25 11.66 6.49
CA LEU A 228 0.74 11.44 7.86
C LEU A 228 -0.41 11.47 8.87
N CYS A 229 -1.34 12.43 8.76
CA CYS A 229 -2.53 12.49 9.60
C CYS A 229 -3.40 11.24 9.47
N ILE A 230 -3.65 10.77 8.24
CA ILE A 230 -4.43 9.54 7.99
C ILE A 230 -3.78 8.34 8.70
N VAL A 231 -2.47 8.16 8.55
CA VAL A 231 -1.74 7.05 9.19
C VAL A 231 -1.80 7.15 10.72
N ALA A 232 -1.61 8.35 11.28
CA ALA A 232 -1.68 8.58 12.73
C ALA A 232 -3.08 8.35 13.31
N ILE A 233 -4.12 8.80 12.60
CA ILE A 233 -5.52 8.56 12.98
C ILE A 233 -5.82 7.07 12.95
N ASN A 234 -5.46 6.36 11.88
CA ASN A 234 -5.73 4.93 11.77
C ASN A 234 -4.96 4.11 12.82
N TYR A 235 -3.71 4.45 13.11
CA TYR A 235 -2.96 3.84 14.21
C TYR A 235 -3.68 4.01 15.55
N SER A 236 -4.14 5.24 15.84
CA SER A 236 -4.84 5.58 17.08
C SER A 236 -6.20 4.87 17.19
N LEU A 237 -6.95 4.81 16.08
CA LEU A 237 -8.23 4.10 16.01
C LEU A 237 -8.05 2.61 16.27
N VAL A 238 -7.06 1.98 15.64
CA VAL A 238 -6.76 0.56 15.87
C VAL A 238 -6.39 0.31 17.33
N TYR A 239 -5.54 1.15 17.93
CA TYR A 239 -5.19 1.06 19.34
C TYR A 239 -6.43 1.17 20.25
N CYS A 240 -7.27 2.17 20.02
CA CYS A 240 -8.51 2.39 20.77
C CYS A 240 -9.50 1.21 20.63
N LEU A 241 -9.67 0.66 19.43
CA LEU A 241 -10.54 -0.48 19.18
C LEU A 241 -10.05 -1.73 19.92
N LEU A 242 -8.76 -2.05 19.81
CA LEU A 242 -8.18 -3.23 20.45
C LEU A 242 -8.18 -3.13 21.98
N THR A 243 -7.93 -1.94 22.54
CA THR A 243 -8.02 -1.72 23.99
C THR A 243 -9.45 -1.85 24.51
N ARG A 244 -10.45 -1.32 23.79
CA ARG A 244 -11.86 -1.50 24.14
C ARG A 244 -12.30 -2.97 24.09
N ILE A 245 -11.90 -3.72 23.06
CA ILE A 245 -12.21 -5.16 22.94
C ILE A 245 -11.58 -5.95 24.09
N LYS A 246 -10.31 -5.68 24.43
CA LYS A 246 -9.64 -6.33 25.56
C LYS A 246 -10.33 -6.03 26.89
N LYS A 247 -10.73 -4.78 27.13
CA LYS A 247 -11.46 -4.40 28.35
C LYS A 247 -12.79 -5.14 28.46
N HIS A 248 -13.59 -5.15 27.39
CA HIS A 248 -14.89 -5.81 27.37
C HIS A 248 -14.78 -7.34 27.48
N GLY A 249 -13.75 -7.95 26.87
CA GLY A 249 -13.47 -9.38 27.03
C GLY A 249 -13.07 -9.74 28.46
N GLY A 250 -12.24 -8.90 29.11
CA GLY A 250 -11.89 -9.05 30.52
C GLY A 250 -13.09 -8.90 31.46
N GLU A 251 -13.98 -7.95 31.19
CA GLU A 251 -15.24 -7.77 31.94
C GLU A 251 -16.17 -8.98 31.79
N ILE A 252 -16.35 -9.52 30.58
CA ILE A 252 -17.17 -10.74 30.35
C ILE A 252 -16.58 -11.95 31.11
N ILE A 253 -15.27 -12.17 31.00
CA ILE A 253 -14.60 -13.28 31.70
C ILE A 253 -14.72 -13.09 33.22
N GLY A 254 -14.54 -11.87 33.73
CA GLY A 254 -14.73 -11.54 35.13
C GLY A 254 -16.14 -11.84 35.63
N ILE A 255 -17.17 -11.45 34.87
CA ILE A 255 -18.59 -11.73 35.18
C ILE A 255 -18.86 -13.24 35.17
N GLN A 256 -18.34 -13.98 34.18
CA GLN A 256 -18.48 -15.45 34.16
C GLN A 256 -17.83 -16.13 35.35
N THR A 257 -16.64 -15.67 35.75
CA THR A 257 -15.89 -16.23 36.89
C THR A 257 -16.62 -15.95 38.21
N LEU A 258 -17.13 -14.73 38.40
CA LEU A 258 -17.98 -14.35 39.53
C LEU A 258 -19.24 -15.20 39.62
N LYS A 259 -19.95 -15.40 38.49
CA LYS A 259 -21.17 -16.23 38.45
C LYS A 259 -20.87 -17.69 38.77
N SER A 260 -19.76 -18.24 38.26
CA SER A 260 -19.33 -19.61 38.58
C SER A 260 -19.01 -19.77 40.07
N ASN A 261 -18.24 -18.85 40.66
CA ASN A 261 -17.90 -18.88 42.08
C ASN A 261 -19.15 -18.76 42.99
N HIS A 262 -20.11 -17.91 42.62
CA HIS A 262 -21.38 -17.82 43.34
C HIS A 262 -22.16 -19.13 43.27
N THR A 263 -22.24 -19.77 42.10
CA THR A 263 -22.90 -21.08 41.96
C THR A 263 -22.22 -22.15 42.83
N TYR A 264 -20.88 -22.17 42.87
CA TYR A 264 -20.11 -23.09 43.72
C TYR A 264 -20.37 -22.87 45.21
N GLN A 265 -20.36 -21.61 45.68
CA GLN A 265 -20.69 -21.29 47.07
C GLN A 265 -22.13 -21.66 47.44
N THR A 266 -23.08 -21.43 46.53
CA THR A 266 -24.49 -21.77 46.78
C THR A 266 -24.69 -23.29 46.86
N ALA A 267 -24.00 -24.06 46.02
CA ALA A 267 -24.05 -25.53 46.05
C ALA A 267 -23.41 -26.14 47.31
N LEU A 268 -22.33 -25.54 47.82
CA LEU A 268 -21.70 -25.97 49.07
C LEU A 268 -22.59 -25.68 50.30
N LEU A 269 -23.30 -24.56 50.30
CA LEU A 269 -24.21 -24.18 51.38
C LEU A 269 -25.51 -25.02 51.36
N SER A 270 -26.04 -25.37 50.18
CA SER A 270 -27.20 -26.27 50.09
C SER A 270 -26.87 -27.72 50.48
N GLY A 271 -25.62 -28.15 50.31
CA GLY A 271 -25.17 -29.48 50.72
C GLY A 271 -24.95 -29.65 52.23
N SER A 272 -24.76 -28.56 52.99
CA SER A 272 -24.59 -28.67 54.46
C SER A 272 -25.90 -28.70 55.24
N ASP A 273 -27.02 -28.32 54.60
CA ASP A 273 -28.33 -28.27 55.26
C ASP A 273 -29.14 -29.57 55.11
N GLU A 274 -28.68 -30.55 54.32
CA GLU A 274 -29.34 -31.86 54.15
C GLU A 274 -28.84 -32.97 55.10
N GLU A 275 -27.87 -32.71 56.00
CA GLU A 275 -27.34 -33.70 56.97
C GLU A 275 -27.92 -33.61 58.40
N ARG A 276 -29.21 -33.27 58.59
CA ARG A 276 -29.84 -33.33 59.92
C ARG A 276 -31.09 -34.17 59.99
#